data_AF-A0A0F2QYT8-F1
#
_entry.id   AF-A0A0F2QYT8-F1
#
_cell.length_a   1.000
_cell.length_b   1.000
_cell.length_c   1.000
_cell.angle_alpha   90.00
_cell.angle_beta   90.00
_cell.angle_gamma   90.00
#
_symmetry.space_group_name_H-M   'P 1'
#
loop_
_entity.id
_entity.type
_entity.pdbx_description
1 polymer ?
#
loop_
_entity_poly.entity_id
_entity_poly.type
_entity_poly.pdbx_seq_one_letter_code
_entity_poly.pdbx_strand_id
1 'polypeptide(L)'
;MWTRDAGCAPFPLTWYEALDAVTEFNCRTLYGYDDWRLPNRRELFSLVSHDRINPALPAGHPFINVFEGYYWSSTTCNRLPMQAWYVHLGGARVFKGMKHGSYLVWPVRTADQGSRLSGTGQRHCYTADGRPTDCRGTGQDGDTRTGIPWPNPRFEVRQMTVVDHLTGLIWDVVADLAGRPLSWEAALQAVSTANAQQRHGHSDWRLPGVRELESLCDMATHAPALPQAHPFVQVRSFYWSASTSRYDPRYAWALYLEDGAVGVGYKPLAEFFVWAVSKRRLGTNG
;
A
#
# COMPACT_ATOMS: atom_id res chain seq x y z
N MET A 1 -11.28 -0.93 -13.88
CA MET A 1 -11.48 -2.07 -14.81
C MET A 1 -10.10 -2.57 -15.20
N TRP A 2 -9.88 -3.87 -15.10
CA TRP A 2 -8.60 -4.52 -15.43
C TRP A 2 -8.74 -5.30 -16.72
N THR A 3 -7.65 -5.46 -17.48
CA THR A 3 -7.65 -6.46 -18.54
C THR A 3 -7.86 -7.85 -17.92
N ARG A 4 -8.67 -8.69 -18.58
CA ARG A 4 -8.88 -10.07 -18.13
C ARG A 4 -7.61 -10.90 -18.28
N ASP A 5 -6.86 -10.65 -19.35
CA ASP A 5 -5.54 -11.21 -19.58
C ASP A 5 -4.49 -10.37 -18.83
N ALA A 6 -3.85 -10.98 -17.83
CA ALA A 6 -2.77 -10.36 -17.05
C ALA A 6 -1.40 -10.42 -17.77
N GLY A 7 -1.30 -11.20 -18.85
CA GLY A 7 -0.11 -11.37 -19.70
C GLY A 7 -0.22 -10.62 -21.03
N CYS A 8 -0.95 -9.50 -21.06
CA CYS A 8 -1.19 -8.72 -22.28
C CYS A 8 0.07 -8.12 -22.93
N ALA A 9 1.19 -8.09 -22.20
CA ALA A 9 2.53 -7.90 -22.74
C ALA A 9 3.25 -9.26 -22.79
N PRO A 10 3.79 -9.68 -23.96
CA PRO A 10 4.29 -11.05 -24.14
C PRO A 10 5.57 -11.36 -23.35
N PHE A 11 6.33 -10.33 -22.96
CA PHE A 11 7.58 -10.48 -22.20
C PHE A 11 7.66 -9.44 -21.07
N PRO A 12 8.42 -9.72 -19.99
CA PRO A 12 8.73 -8.73 -18.97
C PRO A 12 9.43 -7.51 -19.57
N LEU A 13 9.05 -6.32 -19.12
CA LEU A 13 9.52 -5.03 -19.64
C LEU A 13 10.25 -4.25 -18.54
N THR A 14 11.23 -3.43 -18.95
CA THR A 14 11.72 -2.36 -18.07
C THR A 14 10.59 -1.39 -17.74
N TRP A 15 10.80 -0.56 -16.73
CA TRP A 15 9.72 0.29 -16.24
C TRP A 15 9.26 1.35 -17.26
N TYR A 16 10.18 1.90 -18.06
CA TYR A 16 9.80 2.84 -19.13
C TYR A 16 9.17 2.12 -20.33
N GLU A 17 9.70 0.97 -20.73
CA GLU A 17 9.07 0.13 -21.75
C GLU A 17 7.64 -0.26 -21.33
N ALA A 18 7.38 -0.46 -20.04
CA ALA A 18 6.04 -0.73 -19.52
C ALA A 18 5.09 0.47 -19.68
N LEU A 19 5.57 1.70 -19.49
CA LEU A 19 4.79 2.92 -19.74
C LEU A 19 4.55 3.13 -21.24
N ASP A 20 5.56 2.88 -22.07
CA ASP A 20 5.45 2.96 -23.54
C ASP A 20 4.49 1.90 -24.09
N ALA A 21 4.53 0.68 -23.57
CA ALA A 21 3.61 -0.39 -23.94
C ALA A 21 2.15 0.00 -23.66
N VAL A 22 1.89 0.69 -22.56
CA VAL A 22 0.56 1.21 -22.23
C VAL A 22 0.13 2.30 -23.22
N THR A 23 1.02 3.20 -23.61
CA THR A 23 0.76 4.17 -24.69
C THR A 23 0.36 3.46 -25.99
N GLU A 24 1.10 2.42 -26.38
CA GLU A 24 0.77 1.61 -27.55
C GLU A 24 -0.58 0.90 -27.41
N PHE A 25 -0.92 0.42 -26.21
CA PHE A 25 -2.23 -0.17 -25.95
C PHE A 25 -3.37 0.82 -26.19
N ASN A 26 -3.16 2.09 -25.88
CA ASN A 26 -4.12 3.14 -26.13
C ASN A 26 -4.23 3.50 -27.62
N CYS A 27 -3.10 3.61 -28.33
CA CYS A 27 -3.06 3.86 -29.78
C CYS A 27 -3.86 2.80 -30.57
N ARG A 28 -3.75 1.53 -30.17
CA ARG A 28 -4.47 0.42 -30.82
C ARG A 28 -5.87 0.17 -30.27
N THR A 29 -6.37 1.01 -29.35
CA THR A 29 -7.66 0.83 -28.69
C THR A 29 -7.84 -0.58 -28.10
N LEU A 30 -6.88 -1.03 -27.27
CA LEU A 30 -6.89 -2.38 -26.72
C LEU A 30 -8.24 -2.70 -26.04
N TYR A 31 -8.91 -3.76 -26.50
CA TYR A 31 -10.27 -4.15 -26.08
C TYR A 31 -11.34 -3.04 -26.25
N GLY A 32 -11.13 -2.12 -27.19
CA GLY A 32 -12.03 -1.00 -27.49
C GLY A 32 -11.84 0.23 -26.60
N TYR A 33 -10.76 0.31 -25.83
CA TYR A 33 -10.47 1.44 -24.92
C TYR A 33 -9.09 2.03 -25.17
N ASP A 34 -8.95 3.33 -24.94
CA ASP A 34 -7.76 4.15 -25.18
C ASP A 34 -7.29 4.94 -23.93
N ASP A 35 -7.83 4.61 -22.77
CA ASP A 35 -7.55 5.23 -21.46
C ASP A 35 -6.88 4.26 -20.48
N TRP A 36 -6.16 3.24 -21.00
CA TRP A 36 -5.35 2.35 -20.20
C TRP A 36 -4.17 3.07 -19.58
N ARG A 37 -3.77 2.59 -18.40
CA ARG A 37 -2.59 3.06 -17.69
C ARG A 37 -1.92 1.91 -16.95
N LEU A 38 -0.64 2.07 -16.64
CA LEU A 38 0.03 1.23 -15.65
C LEU A 38 -0.60 1.54 -14.27
N PRO A 39 -1.01 0.53 -13.49
CA PRO A 39 -1.69 0.74 -12.21
C PRO A 39 -0.73 1.40 -11.22
N ASN A 40 -1.23 2.29 -10.37
CA ASN A 40 -0.46 2.71 -9.21
C ASN A 40 -0.36 1.54 -8.20
N ARG A 41 0.54 1.65 -7.22
CA ARG A 41 0.78 0.54 -6.27
C ARG A 41 -0.47 0.13 -5.48
N ARG A 42 -1.39 1.05 -5.20
CA ARG A 42 -2.62 0.79 -4.43
C ARG A 42 -3.65 0.03 -5.24
N GLU A 43 -3.76 0.35 -6.52
CA GLU A 43 -4.61 -0.40 -7.44
C GLU A 43 -4.13 -1.83 -7.59
N LEU A 44 -2.85 -2.03 -7.87
CA LEU A 44 -2.30 -3.36 -8.00
C LEU A 44 -2.40 -4.15 -6.68
N PHE A 45 -2.10 -3.51 -5.55
CA PHE A 45 -2.27 -4.13 -4.24
C PHE A 45 -3.74 -4.41 -3.90
N SER A 46 -4.71 -3.71 -4.47
CA SER A 46 -6.15 -3.97 -4.24
C SER A 46 -6.62 -5.33 -4.77
N LEU A 47 -5.95 -5.87 -5.81
CA LEU A 47 -6.26 -7.20 -6.35
C LEU A 47 -5.85 -8.33 -5.42
N VAL A 48 -4.91 -8.07 -4.51
CA VAL A 48 -4.27 -9.11 -3.73
C VAL A 48 -5.22 -9.73 -2.69
N SER A 49 -5.19 -11.06 -2.57
CA SER A 49 -5.76 -11.77 -1.42
C SER A 49 -4.62 -12.26 -0.53
N HIS A 50 -4.65 -11.89 0.75
CA HIS A 50 -3.68 -12.39 1.74
C HIS A 50 -4.01 -13.81 2.24
N ASP A 51 -5.13 -14.39 1.80
CA ASP A 51 -5.55 -15.76 2.11
C ASP A 51 -5.10 -16.77 1.04
N ARG A 52 -4.46 -16.30 -0.03
CA ARG A 52 -4.04 -17.09 -1.19
C ARG A 52 -2.58 -16.81 -1.53
N ILE A 53 -1.96 -17.78 -2.18
CA ILE A 53 -0.59 -17.70 -2.70
C ILE A 53 -0.56 -18.41 -4.04
N ASN A 54 0.38 -18.01 -4.91
CA ASN A 54 0.63 -18.63 -6.21
C ASN A 54 -0.64 -18.90 -7.07
N PRO A 55 -1.37 -17.86 -7.53
CA PRO A 55 -1.20 -16.44 -7.22
C PRO A 55 -1.99 -16.00 -5.97
N ALA A 56 -1.56 -14.91 -5.34
CA ALA A 56 -2.19 -14.25 -4.21
C ALA A 56 -3.37 -13.38 -4.69
N LEU A 57 -4.33 -14.01 -5.37
CA LEU A 57 -5.57 -13.43 -5.85
C LEU A 57 -6.78 -14.13 -5.21
N PRO A 58 -7.94 -13.46 -5.07
CA PRO A 58 -9.15 -14.08 -4.54
C PRO A 58 -9.54 -15.36 -5.29
N ALA A 59 -10.08 -16.35 -4.55
CA ALA A 59 -10.58 -17.58 -5.15
C ALA A 59 -11.68 -17.28 -6.19
N GLY A 60 -11.64 -17.99 -7.32
CA GLY A 60 -12.61 -17.80 -8.41
C GLY A 60 -12.42 -16.53 -9.22
N HIS A 61 -11.26 -15.86 -9.14
CA HIS A 61 -10.99 -14.68 -9.97
C HIS A 61 -11.14 -14.99 -11.47
N PRO A 62 -11.61 -14.03 -12.29
CA PRO A 62 -11.86 -14.25 -13.72
C PRO A 62 -10.61 -14.11 -14.60
N PHE A 63 -9.49 -13.69 -14.01
CA PHE A 63 -8.25 -13.37 -14.73
C PHE A 63 -7.55 -14.61 -15.29
N ILE A 64 -6.94 -14.44 -16.46
CA ILE A 64 -6.18 -15.47 -17.18
C ILE A 64 -4.73 -15.02 -17.39
N ASN A 65 -3.83 -15.99 -17.66
CA ASN A 65 -2.40 -15.75 -17.85
C ASN A 65 -1.75 -14.94 -16.71
N VAL A 66 -2.22 -15.18 -15.48
CA VAL A 66 -1.63 -14.57 -14.29
C VAL A 66 -0.31 -15.26 -14.01
N PHE A 67 0.78 -14.50 -14.02
CA PHE A 67 2.09 -14.94 -13.58
C PHE A 67 2.22 -14.73 -12.07
N GLU A 68 2.90 -15.62 -11.35
CA GLU A 68 3.09 -15.45 -9.90
C GLU A 68 4.26 -14.52 -9.55
N GLY A 69 4.95 -13.94 -10.53
CA GLY A 69 6.09 -13.06 -10.29
C GLY A 69 5.70 -11.61 -10.04
N TYR A 70 6.51 -10.72 -10.60
CA TYR A 70 6.47 -9.28 -10.33
C TYR A 70 5.66 -8.55 -11.40
N TYR A 71 4.80 -7.63 -10.94
CA TYR A 71 4.06 -6.71 -11.79
C TYR A 71 4.43 -5.28 -11.44
N TRP A 72 4.81 -4.50 -12.45
CA TRP A 72 5.11 -3.09 -12.27
C TRP A 72 3.88 -2.30 -11.83
N SER A 73 4.12 -1.28 -11.00
CA SER A 73 3.19 -0.17 -10.82
C SER A 73 3.78 1.12 -11.39
N SER A 74 2.96 2.13 -11.66
CA SER A 74 3.36 3.47 -12.10
C SER A 74 3.94 4.33 -10.97
N THR A 75 3.96 3.83 -9.73
CA THR A 75 4.46 4.57 -8.57
C THR A 75 5.98 4.44 -8.49
N THR A 76 6.70 5.56 -8.54
CA THR A 76 8.16 5.62 -8.27
C THR A 76 8.43 5.52 -6.76
N CYS A 77 9.55 4.94 -6.35
CA CYS A 77 10.00 5.02 -4.96
C CYS A 77 10.57 6.43 -4.67
N ASN A 78 9.90 7.23 -3.85
CA ASN A 78 10.32 8.61 -3.58
C ASN A 78 11.71 8.69 -2.92
N ARG A 79 12.04 7.73 -2.04
CA ARG A 79 13.35 7.64 -1.38
C ARG A 79 14.48 7.23 -2.33
N LEU A 80 14.16 6.44 -3.36
CA LEU A 80 15.11 5.89 -4.32
C LEU A 80 14.53 6.03 -5.74
N PRO A 81 14.58 7.24 -6.36
CA PRO A 81 13.84 7.53 -7.59
C PRO A 81 14.23 6.72 -8.84
N MET A 82 15.38 6.02 -8.80
CA MET A 82 15.80 5.04 -9.80
C MET A 82 15.03 3.70 -9.70
N GLN A 83 14.21 3.54 -8.66
CA GLN A 83 13.40 2.36 -8.42
C GLN A 83 11.91 2.69 -8.52
N ALA A 84 11.12 1.71 -8.95
CA ALA A 84 9.67 1.78 -8.95
C ALA A 84 9.07 0.64 -8.13
N TRP A 85 7.83 0.83 -7.68
CA TRP A 85 7.13 -0.19 -6.91
C TRP A 85 6.60 -1.30 -7.83
N TYR A 86 6.65 -2.53 -7.34
CA TYR A 86 6.02 -3.69 -7.93
C TYR A 86 5.23 -4.46 -6.86
N VAL A 87 4.28 -5.27 -7.32
CA VAL A 87 3.60 -6.29 -6.49
C VAL A 87 4.02 -7.67 -6.95
N HIS A 88 4.45 -8.51 -6.02
CA HIS A 88 4.81 -9.90 -6.27
C HIS A 88 3.61 -10.81 -5.97
N LEU A 89 3.01 -11.40 -7.00
CA LEU A 89 1.76 -12.17 -6.85
C LEU A 89 1.95 -13.54 -6.20
N GLY A 90 3.14 -14.12 -6.14
CA GLY A 90 3.33 -15.43 -5.49
C GLY A 90 3.14 -15.37 -3.99
N GLY A 91 3.37 -14.20 -3.39
CA GLY A 91 3.30 -14.00 -1.95
C GLY A 91 2.86 -12.61 -1.53
N ALA A 92 2.14 -11.87 -2.38
CA ALA A 92 1.49 -10.58 -2.08
C ALA A 92 2.39 -9.39 -1.69
N ARG A 93 3.72 -9.49 -1.82
CA ARG A 93 4.66 -8.48 -1.31
C ARG A 93 4.65 -7.23 -2.18
N VAL A 94 4.74 -6.05 -1.56
CA VAL A 94 4.88 -4.76 -2.26
C VAL A 94 6.25 -4.19 -1.98
N PHE A 95 7.12 -4.24 -3.00
CA PHE A 95 8.52 -3.84 -2.90
C PHE A 95 8.93 -3.00 -4.10
N LYS A 96 10.16 -2.51 -4.06
CA LYS A 96 10.75 -1.65 -5.09
C LYS A 96 11.85 -2.41 -5.82
N GLY A 97 11.93 -2.22 -7.12
CA GLY A 97 12.97 -2.77 -7.98
C GLY A 97 13.54 -1.67 -8.88
N MET A 98 14.76 -1.86 -9.37
CA MET A 98 15.39 -0.92 -10.30
C MET A 98 14.55 -0.75 -11.56
N LYS A 99 14.39 0.48 -12.06
CA LYS A 99 13.59 0.76 -13.27
C LYS A 99 14.12 0.07 -14.54
N HIS A 100 15.39 -0.35 -14.53
CA HIS A 100 16.00 -1.15 -15.59
C HIS A 100 15.82 -2.69 -15.40
N GLY A 101 15.16 -3.13 -14.32
CA GLY A 101 14.75 -4.53 -14.16
C GLY A 101 13.52 -4.84 -15.00
N SER A 102 13.28 -6.11 -15.32
CA SER A 102 12.19 -6.50 -16.22
C SER A 102 11.07 -7.23 -15.47
N TYR A 103 9.87 -6.64 -15.42
CA TYR A 103 8.67 -7.21 -14.77
C TYR A 103 7.44 -7.11 -15.68
N LEU A 104 6.35 -7.79 -15.33
CA LEU A 104 5.15 -7.81 -16.16
C LEU A 104 4.30 -6.53 -16.03
N VAL A 105 3.47 -6.32 -17.05
CA VAL A 105 2.55 -5.18 -17.17
C VAL A 105 1.12 -5.68 -17.12
N TRP A 106 0.34 -5.14 -16.19
CA TRP A 106 -1.10 -5.41 -16.09
C TRP A 106 -1.86 -4.09 -16.08
N PRO A 107 -2.33 -3.62 -17.24
CA PRO A 107 -2.94 -2.32 -17.36
C PRO A 107 -4.33 -2.29 -16.72
N VAL A 108 -4.67 -1.11 -16.22
CA VAL A 108 -5.95 -0.80 -15.59
C VAL A 108 -6.49 0.49 -16.19
N ARG A 109 -7.81 0.62 -16.24
CA ARG A 109 -8.51 1.87 -16.54
C ARG A 109 -9.54 2.18 -15.45
N THR A 110 -9.98 3.42 -15.35
CA THR A 110 -11.07 3.78 -14.43
C THR A 110 -12.39 3.29 -15.02
N ALA A 111 -13.21 2.58 -14.24
CA ALA A 111 -14.53 2.17 -14.69
C ALA A 111 -15.51 3.36 -14.64
N ASP A 112 -16.64 3.27 -15.33
CA ASP A 112 -17.63 4.36 -15.43
C ASP A 112 -18.16 4.85 -14.07
N GLN A 113 -18.14 3.99 -13.04
CA GLN A 113 -18.51 4.35 -11.67
C GLN A 113 -17.40 5.04 -10.86
N GLY A 114 -16.27 5.36 -11.48
CA GLY A 114 -15.12 5.95 -10.82
C GLY A 114 -14.26 4.96 -10.02
N SER A 115 -13.19 5.47 -9.41
CA SER A 115 -12.34 4.69 -8.51
C SER A 115 -12.93 4.65 -7.10
N ARG A 116 -12.75 3.51 -6.41
CA ARG A 116 -13.06 3.34 -4.98
C ARG A 116 -11.80 3.31 -4.11
N LEU A 117 -10.63 3.46 -4.73
CA LEU A 117 -9.34 3.39 -4.07
C LEU A 117 -8.82 4.80 -3.89
N SER A 118 -8.22 5.07 -2.74
CA SER A 118 -7.54 6.34 -2.50
C SER A 118 -6.29 6.45 -3.36
N GLY A 119 -5.98 7.65 -3.83
CA GLY A 119 -4.72 7.90 -4.54
C GLY A 119 -3.51 7.67 -3.63
N THR A 120 -2.33 7.48 -4.20
CA THR A 120 -1.10 7.15 -3.45
C THR A 120 -0.48 8.35 -2.74
N GLY A 121 -0.85 9.56 -3.14
CA GLY A 121 -0.26 10.82 -2.68
C GLY A 121 0.94 11.28 -3.52
N GLN A 122 1.47 10.44 -4.42
CA GLN A 122 2.60 10.79 -5.29
C GLN A 122 2.27 11.95 -6.23
N ARG A 123 3.16 12.95 -6.30
CA ARG A 123 2.99 14.17 -7.12
C ARG A 123 4.14 14.47 -8.08
N HIS A 124 5.30 13.87 -7.84
CA HIS A 124 6.52 14.10 -8.60
C HIS A 124 6.79 12.92 -9.54
N CYS A 125 7.40 13.22 -10.68
CA CYS A 125 7.83 12.26 -11.68
C CYS A 125 9.33 12.35 -11.84
N TYR A 126 9.93 11.24 -12.27
CA TYR A 126 11.38 11.11 -12.30
C TYR A 126 11.83 10.47 -13.61
N THR A 127 13.01 10.86 -14.08
CA THR A 127 13.72 10.24 -15.20
C THR A 127 14.33 8.88 -14.81
N ALA A 128 14.94 8.17 -15.77
CA ALA A 128 15.50 6.84 -15.53
C ALA A 128 16.68 6.84 -14.55
N ASP A 129 17.46 7.91 -14.54
CA ASP A 129 18.54 8.18 -13.59
C ASP A 129 18.04 8.79 -12.27
N GLY A 130 16.73 8.93 -12.08
CA GLY A 130 16.13 9.36 -10.82
C GLY A 130 16.09 10.87 -10.61
N ARG A 131 16.30 11.69 -11.65
CA ARG A 131 16.17 13.15 -11.56
C ARG A 131 14.71 13.57 -11.67
N PRO A 132 14.26 14.61 -10.95
CA PRO A 132 12.93 15.16 -11.15
C PRO A 132 12.70 15.59 -12.61
N THR A 133 11.48 15.39 -13.11
CA THR A 133 11.05 15.84 -14.45
C THR A 133 9.62 16.35 -14.39
N ASP A 134 9.20 17.10 -15.43
CA ASP A 134 7.78 17.38 -15.65
C ASP A 134 7.01 16.07 -15.76
N CYS A 135 5.86 16.01 -15.09
CA CYS A 135 5.00 14.85 -15.07
C CYS A 135 4.18 14.69 -16.35
N ARG A 136 3.88 15.79 -17.04
CA ARG A 136 2.87 15.80 -18.10
C ARG A 136 3.14 14.74 -19.17
N GLY A 137 2.22 13.79 -19.30
CA GLY A 137 2.26 12.75 -20.35
C GLY A 137 3.29 11.66 -20.10
N THR A 138 3.87 11.58 -18.90
CA THR A 138 4.82 10.51 -18.54
C THR A 138 4.12 9.21 -18.18
N GLY A 139 2.83 9.22 -17.86
CA GLY A 139 2.09 8.03 -17.40
C GLY A 139 2.47 7.55 -16.01
N GLN A 140 3.39 8.23 -15.32
CA GLN A 140 3.77 7.94 -13.94
C GLN A 140 2.62 8.26 -12.98
N ASP A 141 2.67 7.74 -11.76
CA ASP A 141 1.66 8.01 -10.74
C ASP A 141 1.57 9.50 -10.39
N GLY A 142 2.70 10.22 -10.42
CA GLY A 142 2.73 11.68 -10.25
C GLY A 142 2.03 12.48 -11.36
N ASP A 143 1.88 11.90 -12.55
CA ASP A 143 1.16 12.46 -13.71
C ASP A 143 -0.32 12.14 -13.61
N THR A 144 -0.64 10.85 -13.51
CA THR A 144 -2.03 10.36 -13.56
C THR A 144 -2.81 10.62 -12.27
N ARG A 145 -2.13 10.60 -11.11
CA ARG A 145 -2.67 10.84 -9.76
C ARG A 145 -4.01 10.13 -9.51
N THR A 146 -4.09 8.87 -9.94
CA THR A 146 -5.37 8.14 -9.97
C THR A 146 -5.84 7.75 -8.58
N GLY A 147 -7.15 7.66 -8.41
CA GLY A 147 -7.81 7.35 -7.14
C GLY A 147 -8.54 8.54 -6.53
N ILE A 148 -9.24 8.29 -5.44
CA ILE A 148 -9.97 9.31 -4.70
C ILE A 148 -8.94 10.22 -3.99
N PRO A 149 -9.02 11.55 -4.18
CA PRO A 149 -8.20 12.49 -3.42
C PRO A 149 -8.41 12.32 -1.91
N TRP A 150 -7.38 12.55 -1.12
CA TRP A 150 -7.52 12.44 0.33
C TRP A 150 -8.35 13.60 0.90
N PRO A 151 -9.11 13.37 1.98
CA PRO A 151 -9.77 14.44 2.71
C PRO A 151 -8.78 15.48 3.23
N ASN A 152 -9.23 16.73 3.32
CA ASN A 152 -8.48 17.82 3.95
C ASN A 152 -9.37 18.52 5.00
N PRO A 153 -9.06 18.42 6.31
CA PRO A 153 -7.95 17.66 6.88
C PRO A 153 -8.16 16.14 6.76
N ARG A 154 -7.08 15.37 6.61
CA ARG A 154 -7.13 13.90 6.64
C ARG A 154 -7.25 13.37 8.06
N PHE A 155 -6.49 13.94 8.98
CA PHE A 155 -6.40 13.50 10.36
C PHE A 155 -7.00 14.55 11.30
N GLU A 156 -7.86 14.11 12.21
CA GLU A 156 -8.44 14.92 13.28
C GLU A 156 -7.99 14.38 14.63
N VAL A 157 -7.28 15.20 15.40
CA VAL A 157 -6.84 14.83 16.75
C VAL A 157 -7.99 14.97 17.73
N ARG A 158 -8.26 13.90 18.49
CA ARG A 158 -9.24 13.87 19.59
C ARG A 158 -8.55 13.38 20.86
N GLN A 159 -8.09 14.31 21.69
CA GLN A 159 -7.27 14.03 22.87
C GLN A 159 -6.04 13.20 22.50
N MET A 160 -5.99 11.93 22.90
CA MET A 160 -4.89 10.99 22.67
C MET A 160 -5.15 10.02 21.52
N THR A 161 -6.17 10.29 20.70
CA THR A 161 -6.51 9.48 19.52
C THR A 161 -6.56 10.36 18.27
N VAL A 162 -6.49 9.73 17.10
CA VAL A 162 -6.52 10.40 15.80
C VAL A 162 -7.56 9.72 14.92
N VAL A 163 -8.57 10.47 14.48
CA VAL A 163 -9.54 10.02 13.49
C VAL A 163 -8.94 10.19 12.10
N ASP A 164 -8.82 9.10 11.34
CA ASP A 164 -8.43 9.14 9.92
C ASP A 164 -9.69 9.22 9.05
N HIS A 165 -9.97 10.40 8.49
CA HIS A 165 -11.14 10.62 7.63
C HIS A 165 -11.08 9.81 6.33
N LEU A 166 -9.91 9.33 5.92
CA LEU A 166 -9.78 8.49 4.73
C LEU A 166 -10.36 7.09 4.93
N THR A 167 -10.12 6.50 6.10
CA THR A 167 -10.49 5.11 6.41
C THR A 167 -11.65 4.99 7.40
N GLY A 168 -11.93 6.07 8.14
CA GLY A 168 -12.86 6.07 9.27
C GLY A 168 -12.32 5.37 10.52
N LEU A 169 -11.03 5.01 10.54
CA LEU A 169 -10.37 4.36 11.68
C LEU A 169 -9.92 5.39 12.72
N ILE A 170 -9.78 4.93 13.96
CA ILE A 170 -9.20 5.71 15.05
C ILE A 170 -7.85 5.10 15.41
N TRP A 171 -6.80 5.90 15.39
CA TRP A 171 -5.44 5.49 15.70
C TRP A 171 -5.00 6.02 17.07
N ASP A 172 -4.19 5.26 17.80
CA ASP A 172 -3.46 5.82 18.94
C ASP A 172 -2.51 6.90 18.40
N VAL A 173 -2.47 8.06 19.07
CA VAL A 173 -1.54 9.14 18.71
C VAL A 173 -0.09 8.72 18.90
N VAL A 174 0.18 7.83 19.86
CA VAL A 174 1.50 7.24 20.11
C VAL A 174 1.65 6.01 19.22
N ALA A 175 2.41 6.14 18.15
CA ALA A 175 2.69 5.08 17.18
C ALA A 175 3.76 4.08 17.68
N ASP A 176 3.88 3.89 19.00
CA ASP A 176 4.78 2.94 19.65
C ASP A 176 4.18 2.54 21.00
N LEU A 177 3.22 1.61 20.97
CA LEU A 177 2.44 1.22 22.15
C LEU A 177 3.31 0.70 23.31
N ALA A 178 4.45 0.08 23.00
CA ALA A 178 5.29 -0.61 23.97
C ALA A 178 6.64 0.08 24.25
N GLY A 179 6.99 1.13 23.50
CA GLY A 179 8.27 1.83 23.60
C GLY A 179 9.49 1.02 23.13
N ARG A 180 9.28 -0.16 22.54
CA ARG A 180 10.31 -1.11 22.09
C ARG A 180 9.75 -2.07 21.04
N PRO A 181 10.59 -2.65 20.16
CA PRO A 181 10.14 -3.69 19.26
C PRO A 181 9.74 -4.95 20.04
N LEU A 182 8.75 -5.67 19.52
CA LEU A 182 8.14 -6.83 20.15
C LEU A 182 8.07 -8.01 19.18
N SER A 183 8.02 -9.23 19.71
CA SER A 183 7.57 -10.39 18.94
C SER A 183 6.09 -10.22 18.59
N TRP A 184 5.60 -10.93 17.58
CA TRP A 184 4.20 -10.79 17.16
C TRP A 184 3.22 -11.20 18.26
N GLU A 185 3.56 -12.23 19.06
CA GLU A 185 2.75 -12.64 20.21
C GLU A 185 2.76 -11.60 21.32
N ALA A 186 3.94 -11.04 21.66
CA ALA A 186 4.05 -9.97 22.64
C ALA A 186 3.31 -8.69 22.19
N ALA A 187 3.24 -8.43 20.87
CA ALA A 187 2.45 -7.33 20.31
C ALA A 187 0.95 -7.50 20.58
N LEU A 188 0.41 -8.71 20.40
CA LEU A 188 -0.99 -9.01 20.74
C LEU A 188 -1.26 -8.86 22.24
N GLN A 189 -0.32 -9.30 23.08
CA GLN A 189 -0.41 -9.11 24.53
C GLN A 189 -0.40 -7.64 24.92
N ALA A 190 0.47 -6.82 24.31
CA ALA A 190 0.53 -5.37 24.57
C ALA A 190 -0.82 -4.67 24.26
N VAL A 191 -1.46 -5.04 23.15
CA VAL A 191 -2.81 -4.57 22.80
C VAL A 191 -3.85 -5.03 23.84
N SER A 192 -3.80 -6.30 24.27
CA SER A 192 -4.70 -6.82 25.31
C SER A 192 -4.55 -6.05 26.63
N THR A 193 -3.32 -5.75 27.05
CA THR A 193 -3.03 -4.92 28.22
C THR A 193 -3.59 -3.50 28.05
N ALA A 194 -3.41 -2.87 26.88
CA ALA A 194 -3.96 -1.55 26.61
C ALA A 194 -5.49 -1.52 26.72
N ASN A 195 -6.17 -2.58 26.28
CA ASN A 195 -7.63 -2.70 26.42
C ASN A 195 -8.07 -2.90 27.86
N ALA A 196 -7.37 -3.74 28.63
CA ALA A 196 -7.67 -3.94 30.05
C ALA A 196 -7.49 -2.65 30.87
N GLN A 197 -6.54 -1.80 30.47
CA GLN A 197 -6.29 -0.49 31.08
C GLN A 197 -7.23 0.62 30.57
N GLN A 198 -8.15 0.30 29.65
CA GLN A 198 -9.00 1.29 28.96
C GLN A 198 -8.18 2.46 28.42
N ARG A 199 -7.05 2.16 27.76
CA ARG A 199 -6.11 3.16 27.28
C ARG A 199 -6.85 4.23 26.44
N HIS A 200 -6.71 5.49 26.86
CA HIS A 200 -7.38 6.65 26.26
C HIS A 200 -8.91 6.56 26.26
N GLY A 201 -9.51 5.82 27.20
CA GLY A 201 -10.96 5.59 27.27
C GLY A 201 -11.46 4.52 26.30
N HIS A 202 -10.57 3.79 25.63
CA HIS A 202 -10.90 2.75 24.66
C HIS A 202 -10.49 1.36 25.17
N SER A 203 -11.36 0.37 24.92
CA SER A 203 -11.12 -1.04 25.25
C SER A 203 -11.23 -1.94 24.01
N ASP A 204 -11.15 -1.36 22.81
CA ASP A 204 -11.30 -2.01 21.52
C ASP A 204 -10.11 -1.78 20.59
N TRP A 205 -8.94 -1.48 21.16
CA TRP A 205 -7.67 -1.45 20.46
C TRP A 205 -7.36 -2.82 19.87
N ARG A 206 -6.78 -2.81 18.68
CA ARG A 206 -6.27 -4.00 18.00
C ARG A 206 -5.01 -3.66 17.22
N LEU A 207 -4.27 -4.70 16.87
CA LEU A 207 -3.25 -4.60 15.84
C LEU A 207 -3.95 -4.35 14.48
N PRO A 208 -3.47 -3.41 13.65
CA PRO A 208 -4.06 -3.10 12.35
C PRO A 208 -3.83 -4.24 11.36
N GLY A 209 -4.74 -4.39 10.40
CA GLY A 209 -4.49 -5.23 9.23
C GLY A 209 -3.46 -4.57 8.30
N VAL A 210 -2.80 -5.36 7.46
CA VAL A 210 -1.73 -4.85 6.58
C VAL A 210 -2.22 -3.75 5.62
N ARG A 211 -3.47 -3.84 5.14
CA ARG A 211 -4.10 -2.81 4.30
C ARG A 211 -4.39 -1.52 5.06
N GLU A 212 -4.73 -1.61 6.34
CA GLU A 212 -4.97 -0.44 7.19
C GLU A 212 -3.66 0.32 7.43
N LEU A 213 -2.57 -0.41 7.70
CA LEU A 213 -1.23 0.19 7.78
C LEU A 213 -0.79 0.82 6.45
N GLU A 214 -0.91 0.11 5.32
CA GLU A 214 -0.53 0.66 4.01
C GLU A 214 -1.34 1.91 3.64
N SER A 215 -2.60 1.99 4.07
CA SER A 215 -3.45 3.17 3.81
C SER A 215 -2.91 4.46 4.45
N LEU A 216 -2.13 4.37 5.53
CA LEU A 216 -1.49 5.53 6.15
C LEU A 216 -0.42 6.16 5.25
N CYS A 217 0.16 5.39 4.34
CA CYS A 217 1.37 5.82 3.63
C CYS A 217 1.11 6.96 2.64
N ASP A 218 2.09 7.86 2.49
CA ASP A 218 2.14 8.88 1.43
C ASP A 218 3.36 8.68 0.55
N MET A 219 3.12 8.33 -0.71
CA MET A 219 4.16 8.04 -1.70
C MET A 219 4.87 9.28 -2.25
N ALA A 220 4.51 10.49 -1.79
CA ALA A 220 5.30 11.71 -1.96
C ALA A 220 6.28 11.97 -0.81
N THR A 221 6.28 11.15 0.24
CA THR A 221 7.12 11.32 1.43
C THR A 221 7.89 10.04 1.74
N HIS A 222 8.93 10.15 2.54
CA HIS A 222 9.70 9.00 3.03
C HIS A 222 10.40 9.37 4.35
N ALA A 223 10.78 8.34 5.12
CA ALA A 223 11.48 8.44 6.39
C ALA A 223 10.86 9.49 7.37
N PRO A 224 9.56 9.39 7.69
CA PRO A 224 8.61 8.33 7.36
C PRO A 224 7.79 8.60 6.09
N ALA A 225 7.29 7.55 5.44
CA ALA A 225 6.35 7.62 4.33
C ALA A 225 4.92 7.94 4.82
N LEU A 226 4.74 9.05 5.54
CA LEU A 226 3.46 9.53 6.05
C LEU A 226 3.17 10.97 5.56
N PRO A 227 1.90 11.39 5.48
CA PRO A 227 1.56 12.77 5.12
C PRO A 227 2.28 13.76 6.03
N GLN A 228 2.92 14.80 5.47
CA GLN A 228 3.80 15.72 6.22
C GLN A 228 3.16 16.34 7.47
N ALA A 229 1.84 16.58 7.44
CA ALA A 229 1.08 17.16 8.57
C ALA A 229 0.46 16.11 9.50
N HIS A 230 1.00 14.88 9.56
CA HIS A 230 0.45 13.85 10.44
C HIS A 230 0.61 14.21 11.93
N PRO A 231 -0.35 13.89 12.80
CA PRO A 231 -0.29 14.23 14.23
C PRO A 231 0.43 13.19 15.10
N PHE A 232 0.86 12.07 14.52
CA PHE A 232 1.41 10.95 15.27
C PHE A 232 2.78 11.24 15.90
N VAL A 233 2.98 10.74 17.12
CA VAL A 233 4.24 10.84 17.87
C VAL A 233 4.88 9.47 18.06
N GLN A 234 6.19 9.45 18.30
CA GLN A 234 6.98 8.21 18.43
C GLN A 234 6.84 7.27 17.24
N VAL A 235 6.79 7.83 16.03
CA VAL A 235 6.78 7.06 14.78
C VAL A 235 8.10 6.29 14.62
N ARG A 236 8.01 5.02 14.21
CA ARG A 236 9.11 4.06 14.06
C ARG A 236 9.17 3.52 12.64
N SER A 237 10.24 2.79 12.32
CA SER A 237 10.48 2.31 10.95
C SER A 237 9.69 1.06 10.56
N PHE A 238 9.27 0.22 11.51
CA PHE A 238 8.67 -1.08 11.21
C PHE A 238 7.47 -1.41 12.11
N TYR A 239 6.37 -1.85 11.51
CA TYR A 239 5.12 -2.10 12.23
C TYR A 239 4.55 -3.48 11.95
N TRP A 240 4.22 -4.21 13.02
CA TRP A 240 3.46 -5.45 12.91
C TRP A 240 2.04 -5.17 12.41
N SER A 241 1.53 -6.06 11.55
CA SER A 241 0.09 -6.17 11.28
C SER A 241 -0.50 -7.44 11.91
N ALA A 242 -1.82 -7.46 12.07
CA ALA A 242 -2.57 -8.66 12.47
C ALA A 242 -2.65 -9.71 11.35
N SER A 243 -2.24 -9.38 10.13
CA SER A 243 -2.38 -10.25 8.97
C SER A 243 -1.27 -11.31 8.98
N THR A 244 -1.64 -12.59 9.09
CA THR A 244 -0.67 -13.70 9.00
C THR A 244 -0.30 -13.97 7.54
N SER A 245 0.96 -14.32 7.26
CA SER A 245 1.37 -14.72 5.93
C SER A 245 0.80 -16.09 5.58
N ARG A 246 0.11 -16.20 4.43
CA ARG A 246 -0.37 -17.49 3.93
C ARG A 246 0.75 -18.36 3.37
N TYR A 247 1.85 -17.75 2.93
CA TYR A 247 3.02 -18.46 2.41
C TYR A 247 3.72 -19.27 3.51
N ASP A 248 3.88 -18.67 4.69
CA ASP A 248 4.39 -19.34 5.88
C ASP A 248 3.72 -18.72 7.13
N PRO A 249 2.89 -19.48 7.87
CA PRO A 249 2.13 -18.95 9.00
C PRO A 249 3.00 -18.56 10.21
N ARG A 250 4.29 -18.93 10.21
CA ARG A 250 5.26 -18.44 11.21
C ARG A 250 5.66 -16.99 10.98
N TYR A 251 5.24 -16.40 9.86
CA TYR A 251 5.46 -15.00 9.53
C TYR A 251 4.14 -14.23 9.59
N ALA A 252 4.24 -12.94 9.93
CA ALA A 252 3.15 -11.99 9.82
C ALA A 252 3.55 -10.83 8.90
N TRP A 253 2.56 -10.22 8.25
CA TRP A 253 2.75 -9.04 7.43
C TRP A 253 3.18 -7.85 8.27
N ALA A 254 4.05 -7.02 7.69
CA ALA A 254 4.57 -5.83 8.34
C ALA A 254 4.72 -4.67 7.35
N LEU A 255 4.56 -3.45 7.87
CA LEU A 255 4.81 -2.21 7.15
C LEU A 255 6.21 -1.68 7.47
N TYR A 256 6.94 -1.28 6.43
CA TYR A 256 8.26 -0.68 6.50
C TYR A 256 8.09 0.80 6.19
N LEU A 257 7.92 1.62 7.22
CA LEU A 257 7.49 3.01 7.09
C LEU A 257 8.59 3.95 6.59
N GLU A 258 9.84 3.48 6.47
CA GLU A 258 10.90 4.29 5.85
C GLU A 258 10.56 4.68 4.40
N ASP A 259 9.95 3.78 3.62
CA ASP A 259 9.49 4.07 2.25
C ASP A 259 8.07 3.57 1.95
N GLY A 260 7.46 2.83 2.87
CA GLY A 260 6.13 2.25 2.73
C GLY A 260 6.12 0.86 2.09
N ALA A 261 7.22 0.11 2.12
CA ALA A 261 7.20 -1.29 1.66
C ALA A 261 6.31 -2.17 2.53
N VAL A 262 5.71 -3.19 1.92
CA VAL A 262 4.83 -4.15 2.60
C VAL A 262 5.45 -5.54 2.45
N GLY A 263 5.96 -6.06 3.56
CA GLY A 263 6.70 -7.31 3.64
C GLY A 263 6.22 -8.20 4.79
N VAL A 264 7.11 -9.08 5.25
CA VAL A 264 6.80 -10.03 6.32
C VAL A 264 7.92 -10.07 7.34
N GLY A 265 7.57 -10.27 8.60
CA GLY A 265 8.49 -10.50 9.71
C GLY A 265 8.28 -11.88 10.33
N TYR A 266 9.33 -12.47 10.88
CA TYR A 266 9.27 -13.76 11.57
C TYR A 266 8.71 -13.57 12.98
N LYS A 267 7.55 -14.18 13.27
CA LYS A 267 6.75 -13.90 14.47
C LYS A 267 7.53 -14.01 15.80
N PRO A 268 8.46 -14.97 15.99
CA PRO A 268 9.21 -15.08 17.24
C PRO A 268 10.21 -13.95 17.51
N LEU A 269 10.67 -13.22 16.49
CA LEU A 269 11.68 -12.18 16.67
C LEU A 269 11.07 -10.84 17.08
N ALA A 270 11.74 -10.16 18.00
CA ALA A 270 11.32 -8.86 18.51
C ALA A 270 11.88 -7.71 17.65
N GLU A 271 11.35 -7.57 16.43
CA GLU A 271 11.90 -6.66 15.41
C GLU A 271 10.96 -5.51 15.02
N PHE A 272 9.66 -5.60 15.32
CA PHE A 272 8.66 -4.63 14.86
C PHE A 272 7.89 -4.00 16.01
N PHE A 273 7.43 -2.77 15.80
CA PHE A 273 6.68 -1.97 16.76
C PHE A 273 5.16 -2.16 16.59
N VAL A 274 4.41 -1.65 17.56
CA VAL A 274 2.96 -1.78 17.63
C VAL A 274 2.31 -0.40 17.55
N TRP A 275 1.47 -0.21 16.55
CA TRP A 275 0.63 0.97 16.41
C TRP A 275 -0.83 0.55 16.47
N ALA A 276 -1.49 0.85 17.59
CA ALA A 276 -2.84 0.37 17.83
C ALA A 276 -3.87 1.17 17.02
N VAL A 277 -4.91 0.45 16.57
CA VAL A 277 -6.05 1.01 15.85
C VAL A 277 -7.35 0.51 16.47
N SER A 278 -8.41 1.31 16.36
CA SER A 278 -9.79 1.02 16.78
C SER A 278 -10.77 1.31 15.64
N LYS A 279 -11.94 0.64 15.64
CA LYS A 279 -13.01 0.82 14.64
C LYS A 279 -14.15 1.71 15.12
N ARG A 280 -14.26 2.00 16.42
CA ARG A 280 -15.49 2.59 16.96
C ARG A 280 -15.48 4.11 16.76
N ARG A 281 -16.38 4.61 15.92
CA ARG A 281 -16.88 5.98 16.07
C ARG A 281 -17.54 6.05 17.43
N LEU A 282 -17.03 6.87 18.34
CA LEU A 282 -17.73 7.17 19.60
C LEU A 282 -19.18 7.51 19.23
N GLY A 283 -20.12 6.72 19.74
CA GLY A 283 -21.53 7.02 19.61
C GLY A 283 -21.77 8.39 20.21
N THR A 284 -22.52 9.23 19.52
CA THR A 284 -23.19 10.37 20.13
C THR A 284 -24.03 9.84 21.29
N ASN A 285 -23.60 10.11 22.53
CA ASN A 285 -24.48 9.99 23.67
C ASN A 285 -25.59 11.03 23.48
N GLY A 286 -26.76 10.57 23.02
CA GLY A 286 -28.04 11.25 23.16
C GLY A 286 -28.84 10.55 24.25
#